data_AF-A0A323UZ86-F1
#
_entry.id   AF-A0A323UZ86-F1
#
_cell.length_a   1.000
_cell.length_b   1.000
_cell.length_c   1.000
_cell.angle_alpha   90.00
_cell.angle_beta   90.00
_cell.angle_gamma   90.00
#
_symmetry.space_group_name_H-M   'P 1'
#
loop_
_entity.id
_entity.type
_entity.pdbx_description
1 polymer ?
#
loop_
_entity_poly.entity_id
_entity_poly.type
_entity_poly.pdbx_seq_one_letter_code
_entity_poly.pdbx_strand_id
1 'polypeptide(L)'
;MDLQTRYAYEYFFRQFGENRYLLAEDPSQANILLIDIDTQEGRRLAQHDLNSTPINSVVVVISANRAHPENVLFLQKPVSPSALSATLEHAIERLLAQERASVTTIQQIAEPSRLGHDHSTRVAGVALAMDDRAFNHYLFQSDNTTEGSATTFQPDNYLFGAMMQARRLSRAQGKPVEIRWDLPAVKVDASSRCACTGMTDKVLRSIALTRIRFHLVPLDHGTITRPTGSAAEALDPLLWRLAIWTSRGRLIEGTSGDTPVRLRHWPNLTRLLATPHAMQIVPLWLSGQCSIDETARKLMISASDIHVFHTACTALELIDSQDEQRILKPSAPRPDLAGGQPDRRKLLSRILKRIFSSRSANEYS
;
A
#
# COMPACT_ATOMS: atom_id res chain seq x y z
N MET A 1 -29.11 -3.43 -3.65
CA MET A 1 -29.32 -4.33 -4.80
C MET A 1 -29.56 -5.74 -4.27
N ASP A 2 -30.45 -6.52 -4.88
CA ASP A 2 -30.67 -7.92 -4.48
C ASP A 2 -29.50 -8.84 -4.86
N LEU A 3 -29.49 -10.04 -4.27
CA LEU A 3 -28.41 -11.01 -4.39
C LEU A 3 -28.26 -11.57 -5.82
N GLN A 4 -29.38 -11.72 -6.55
CA GLN A 4 -29.36 -12.24 -7.93
C GLN A 4 -28.73 -11.24 -8.89
N THR A 5 -29.10 -9.97 -8.76
CA THR A 5 -28.56 -8.87 -9.55
C THR A 5 -27.07 -8.68 -9.26
N ARG A 6 -26.66 -8.83 -7.99
CA ARG A 6 -25.23 -8.83 -7.61
C ARG A 6 -24.45 -9.95 -8.32
N TYR A 7 -24.95 -11.19 -8.31
CA TYR A 7 -24.27 -12.30 -8.99
C TYR A 7 -24.20 -12.11 -10.51
N ALA A 8 -25.20 -11.51 -11.13
CA ALA A 8 -25.18 -11.20 -12.56
C ALA A 8 -24.05 -10.21 -12.91
N TYR A 9 -23.84 -9.17 -12.10
CA TYR A 9 -22.73 -8.24 -12.29
C TYR A 9 -21.37 -8.89 -11.97
N GLU A 10 -21.27 -9.68 -10.90
CA GLU A 10 -20.04 -10.44 -10.59
C GLU A 10 -19.64 -11.37 -11.74
N TYR A 11 -20.62 -12.06 -12.35
CA TYR A 11 -20.39 -12.89 -13.53
C TYR A 11 -19.96 -12.06 -14.75
N PHE A 12 -20.64 -10.94 -15.03
CA PHE A 12 -20.26 -10.04 -16.12
C PHE A 12 -18.81 -9.54 -15.96
N PHE A 13 -18.42 -9.09 -14.77
CA PHE A 13 -17.05 -8.61 -14.53
C PHE A 13 -16.00 -9.71 -14.60
N ARG A 14 -16.35 -10.95 -14.23
CA ARG A 14 -15.46 -12.10 -14.42
C ARG A 14 -15.28 -12.48 -15.89
N GLN A 15 -16.32 -12.37 -16.71
CA GLN A 15 -16.29 -12.81 -18.11
C GLN A 15 -15.79 -11.73 -19.09
N PHE A 16 -16.16 -10.48 -18.87
CA PHE A 16 -15.91 -9.37 -19.80
C PHE A 16 -15.00 -8.29 -19.20
N GLY A 17 -14.55 -8.49 -17.97
CA GLY A 17 -13.80 -7.50 -17.18
C GLY A 17 -12.41 -7.93 -16.74
N GLU A 18 -11.86 -9.04 -17.25
CA GLU A 18 -10.53 -9.55 -16.86
C GLU A 18 -9.49 -8.43 -16.90
N ASN A 19 -8.87 -8.17 -15.74
CA ASN A 19 -7.91 -7.11 -15.44
C ASN A 19 -8.39 -5.64 -15.56
N ARG A 20 -9.62 -5.38 -16.03
CA ARG A 20 -10.16 -4.01 -16.17
C ARG A 20 -10.95 -3.53 -14.94
N TYR A 21 -11.69 -4.41 -14.26
CA TYR A 21 -12.54 -4.03 -13.14
C TYR A 21 -12.22 -4.85 -11.88
N LEU A 22 -12.27 -4.23 -10.70
CA LEU A 22 -12.20 -4.91 -9.40
C LEU A 22 -13.44 -4.51 -8.62
N LEU A 23 -14.18 -5.50 -8.11
CA LEU A 23 -15.34 -5.24 -7.27
C LEU A 23 -14.85 -4.85 -5.87
N ALA A 24 -15.16 -3.62 -5.45
CA ALA A 24 -14.80 -3.14 -4.12
C ALA A 24 -15.73 -3.77 -3.06
N GLU A 25 -15.16 -4.17 -1.92
CA GLU A 25 -15.92 -4.67 -0.77
C GLU A 25 -16.61 -3.54 0.02
N ASP A 26 -16.04 -2.33 -0.05
CA ASP A 26 -16.55 -1.10 0.58
C ASP A 26 -16.80 -0.01 -0.49
N PRO A 27 -18.00 0.61 -0.55
CA PRO A 27 -18.29 1.74 -1.43
C PRO A 27 -17.28 2.89 -1.33
N SER A 28 -16.68 3.13 -0.17
CA SER A 28 -15.69 4.21 0.03
C SER A 28 -14.41 4.03 -0.82
N GLN A 29 -14.15 2.81 -1.28
CA GLN A 29 -12.98 2.44 -2.08
C GLN A 29 -13.29 2.35 -3.58
N ALA A 30 -14.54 2.56 -3.98
CA ALA A 30 -14.96 2.41 -5.36
C ALA A 30 -14.75 3.70 -6.16
N ASN A 31 -14.03 3.63 -7.28
CA ASN A 31 -13.94 4.75 -8.22
C ASN A 31 -15.21 4.90 -9.08
N ILE A 32 -16.02 3.85 -9.18
CA ILE A 32 -17.31 3.88 -9.88
C ILE A 32 -18.35 3.22 -8.98
N LEU A 33 -19.43 3.93 -8.69
CA LEU A 33 -20.55 3.42 -7.90
C LEU A 33 -21.74 3.09 -8.81
N LEU A 34 -22.13 1.82 -8.84
CA LEU A 34 -23.36 1.37 -9.51
C LEU A 34 -24.53 1.40 -8.51
N ILE A 35 -25.45 2.35 -8.66
CA ILE A 35 -26.55 2.56 -7.71
C ILE A 35 -27.89 2.29 -8.38
N ASP A 36 -28.64 1.33 -7.86
CA ASP A 36 -30.00 1.02 -8.29
C ASP A 36 -31.04 1.93 -7.61
N ILE A 37 -31.54 2.94 -8.34
CA ILE A 37 -32.45 3.97 -7.81
C ILE A 37 -33.93 3.63 -7.93
N ASP A 38 -34.29 2.44 -8.41
CA ASP A 38 -35.71 2.02 -8.37
C ASP A 38 -36.15 1.80 -6.91
N THR A 39 -35.19 1.50 -6.03
CA THR A 39 -35.40 1.34 -4.58
C THR A 39 -35.33 2.66 -3.82
N GLN A 40 -36.06 2.76 -2.70
CA GLN A 40 -36.01 3.93 -1.82
C GLN A 40 -34.60 4.17 -1.25
N GLU A 41 -33.92 3.10 -0.85
CA GLU A 41 -32.53 3.13 -0.36
C GLU A 41 -31.56 3.63 -1.44
N GLY A 42 -31.68 3.15 -2.68
CA GLY A 42 -30.83 3.59 -3.78
C GLY A 42 -31.02 5.06 -4.15
N ARG A 43 -32.26 5.58 -4.10
CA ARG A 43 -32.50 7.03 -4.26
C ARG A 43 -31.80 7.85 -3.18
N ARG A 44 -31.82 7.35 -1.93
CA ARG A 44 -31.18 8.03 -0.81
C ARG A 44 -29.65 8.03 -0.93
N LEU A 45 -29.06 6.91 -1.34
CA LEU A 45 -27.61 6.79 -1.59
C LEU A 45 -27.16 7.68 -2.76
N ALA A 46 -27.88 7.66 -3.89
CA ALA A 46 -27.57 8.54 -5.01
C ALA A 46 -27.62 10.03 -4.62
N GLN A 47 -28.63 10.44 -3.83
CA GLN A 47 -28.73 11.82 -3.36
C GLN A 47 -27.60 12.19 -2.38
N HIS A 48 -27.16 11.26 -1.53
CA HIS A 48 -26.03 11.49 -0.63
C HIS A 48 -24.73 11.67 -1.42
N ASP A 49 -24.44 10.78 -2.37
CA ASP A 49 -23.15 10.74 -3.07
C ASP A 49 -23.04 11.81 -4.16
N LEU A 50 -24.16 12.20 -4.80
CA LEU A 50 -24.18 13.31 -5.76
C LEU A 50 -23.99 14.68 -5.10
N ASN A 51 -24.35 14.83 -3.82
CA ASN A 51 -24.26 16.11 -3.09
C ASN A 51 -23.01 16.21 -2.20
N SER A 52 -22.25 15.12 -2.04
CA SER A 52 -21.03 15.09 -1.24
C SER A 52 -19.83 15.56 -2.05
N THR A 53 -19.24 16.70 -1.68
CA THR A 53 -18.00 17.23 -2.27
C THR A 53 -16.79 16.92 -1.39
N PRO A 54 -15.66 16.38 -1.91
CA PRO A 54 -15.46 15.67 -3.17
C PRO A 54 -15.28 14.17 -2.93
N ILE A 55 -16.13 13.34 -3.53
CA ILE A 55 -15.87 11.90 -3.63
C ILE A 55 -15.21 11.65 -4.99
N ASN A 56 -14.02 11.05 -5.00
CA ASN A 56 -13.27 10.63 -6.20
C ASN A 56 -13.94 9.44 -6.94
N SER A 57 -15.27 9.39 -6.94
CA SER A 57 -16.05 8.30 -7.53
C SER A 57 -17.07 8.85 -8.53
N VAL A 58 -17.14 8.26 -9.70
CA VAL A 58 -18.21 8.52 -10.67
C VAL A 58 -19.40 7.65 -10.34
N VAL A 59 -20.55 8.28 -10.07
CA VAL A 59 -21.81 7.57 -9.81
C VAL A 59 -22.51 7.24 -11.12
N VAL A 60 -22.84 5.97 -11.32
CA VAL A 60 -23.68 5.46 -12.39
C VAL A 60 -25.00 4.99 -11.78
N VAL A 61 -26.08 5.59 -12.24
CA VAL A 61 -27.43 5.33 -11.76
C VAL A 61 -28.14 4.33 -12.66
N ILE A 62 -28.75 3.31 -12.05
CA ILE A 62 -29.46 2.23 -12.73
C ILE A 62 -30.96 2.36 -12.42
N SER A 63 -31.81 2.44 -13.45
CA SER A 63 -33.25 2.60 -13.29
C SER A 63 -34.03 2.01 -14.47
N ALA A 64 -35.25 1.55 -14.22
CA ALA A 64 -36.21 1.27 -15.28
C ALA A 64 -36.81 2.56 -15.90
N ASN A 65 -36.83 3.66 -15.14
CA ASN A 65 -37.38 4.94 -15.59
C ASN A 65 -36.32 5.76 -16.35
N ARG A 66 -36.66 6.21 -17.56
CA ARG A 66 -35.79 7.00 -18.43
C ARG A 66 -35.55 8.43 -17.94
N ALA A 67 -36.32 8.93 -16.97
CA ALA A 67 -36.13 10.27 -16.43
C ALA A 67 -34.94 10.32 -15.45
N HIS A 68 -33.86 10.99 -15.83
CA HIS A 68 -32.68 11.23 -15.00
C HIS A 68 -32.06 12.62 -15.31
N PRO A 69 -31.34 13.25 -14.35
CA PRO A 69 -30.66 14.52 -14.58
C PRO A 69 -29.53 14.39 -15.61
N GLU A 70 -29.29 15.41 -16.44
CA GLU A 70 -28.27 15.42 -17.51
C GLU A 70 -26.83 15.18 -17.02
N ASN A 71 -26.57 15.43 -15.74
CA ASN A 71 -25.23 15.41 -15.18
C ASN A 71 -24.80 14.03 -14.62
N VAL A 72 -25.68 13.02 -14.69
CA VAL A 72 -25.44 11.68 -14.09
C VAL A 72 -25.29 10.63 -15.18
N LEU A 73 -24.31 9.74 -15.05
CA LEU A 73 -24.21 8.59 -15.94
C LEU A 73 -25.35 7.62 -15.63
N PHE A 74 -26.07 7.20 -16.65
CA PHE A 74 -27.31 6.47 -16.50
C PHE A 74 -27.29 5.15 -17.27
N LEU A 75 -27.78 4.09 -16.62
CA LEU A 75 -27.91 2.76 -17.20
C LEU A 75 -29.37 2.30 -17.10
N GLN A 76 -30.01 2.14 -18.25
CA GLN A 76 -31.42 1.75 -18.28
C GLN A 76 -31.57 0.24 -18.06
N LYS A 77 -32.55 -0.16 -17.23
CA LYS A 77 -33.01 -1.55 -17.15
C LYS A 77 -33.98 -1.87 -18.31
N PRO A 78 -33.93 -3.08 -18.89
CA PRO A 78 -33.01 -4.18 -18.59
C PRO A 78 -31.57 -3.88 -19.07
N VAL A 79 -30.59 -4.22 -18.23
CA VAL A 79 -29.18 -3.91 -18.49
C VAL A 79 -28.58 -4.93 -19.45
N SER A 80 -28.17 -4.49 -20.64
CA SER A 80 -27.40 -5.33 -21.57
C SER A 80 -25.89 -5.26 -21.27
N PRO A 81 -25.13 -6.33 -21.58
CA PRO A 81 -23.67 -6.31 -21.48
C PRO A 81 -23.02 -5.14 -22.23
N SER A 82 -23.50 -4.83 -23.43
CA SER A 82 -22.97 -3.72 -24.26
C SER A 82 -23.27 -2.34 -23.66
N ALA A 83 -24.48 -2.14 -23.12
CA ALA A 83 -24.86 -0.88 -22.49
C ALA A 83 -24.07 -0.66 -21.19
N LEU A 84 -23.85 -1.72 -20.40
CA LEU A 84 -23.02 -1.66 -19.21
C LEU A 84 -21.55 -1.33 -19.57
N SER A 85 -20.96 -2.03 -20.55
CA SER A 85 -19.59 -1.74 -21.01
C SER A 85 -19.43 -0.30 -21.47
N ALA A 86 -20.31 0.18 -22.35
CA ALA A 86 -20.24 1.55 -22.85
C ALA A 86 -20.37 2.57 -21.70
N THR A 87 -21.29 2.36 -20.77
CA THR A 87 -21.49 3.28 -19.64
C THR A 87 -20.28 3.31 -18.70
N LEU A 88 -19.63 2.17 -18.49
CA LEU A 88 -18.39 2.09 -17.70
C LEU A 88 -17.21 2.79 -18.41
N GLU A 89 -17.13 2.72 -19.74
CA GLU A 89 -16.12 3.45 -20.51
C GLU A 89 -16.29 4.97 -20.38
N HIS A 90 -17.52 5.48 -20.48
CA HIS A 90 -17.81 6.90 -20.21
C HIS A 90 -17.51 7.30 -18.76
N ALA A 91 -17.72 6.40 -17.80
CA ALA A 91 -17.36 6.63 -16.40
C ALA A 91 -15.84 6.75 -16.20
N ILE A 92 -15.08 5.89 -16.86
CA ILE A 92 -13.60 5.96 -16.88
C ILE A 92 -13.14 7.27 -17.53
N GLU A 93 -13.71 7.66 -18.67
CA GLU A 93 -13.35 8.93 -19.31
C GLU A 93 -13.62 10.15 -18.42
N ARG A 94 -14.74 10.16 -17.69
CA ARG A 94 -15.04 11.22 -16.72
C ARG A 94 -14.05 11.25 -15.57
N LEU A 95 -13.66 10.09 -15.03
CA LEU A 95 -12.62 10.00 -13.99
C LEU A 95 -11.29 10.58 -14.51
N LEU A 96 -10.87 10.16 -15.70
CA LEU A 96 -9.63 10.65 -16.33
C LEU A 96 -9.69 12.16 -16.64
N ALA A 97 -10.86 12.69 -17.02
CA ALA A 97 -11.06 14.12 -17.26
C ALA A 97 -11.02 14.95 -15.95
N GLN A 98 -11.61 14.44 -14.87
CA GLN A 98 -11.56 15.06 -13.54
C GLN A 98 -10.11 15.10 -13.00
N GLU A 99 -9.34 14.05 -13.23
CA GLU A 99 -7.91 14.02 -12.92
C GLU A 99 -7.12 15.04 -13.75
N ARG A 100 -7.39 15.15 -15.06
CA ARG A 100 -6.72 16.11 -15.96
C ARG A 100 -7.03 17.57 -15.59
N ALA A 101 -8.28 17.90 -15.27
CA ALA A 101 -8.68 19.25 -14.85
C ALA A 101 -8.01 19.67 -13.53
N SER A 102 -7.72 18.71 -12.65
CA SER A 102 -6.99 18.93 -11.40
C SER A 102 -5.48 19.16 -11.61
N VAL A 103 -4.92 18.67 -12.73
CA VAL A 103 -3.49 18.79 -13.10
C VAL A 103 -3.18 20.11 -13.82
N THR A 104 -4.09 20.65 -14.63
CA THR A 104 -3.88 21.92 -15.37
C THR A 104 -3.66 23.12 -14.45
N THR A 105 -4.26 23.13 -13.25
CA THR A 105 -4.07 24.19 -12.24
C THR A 105 -2.66 24.19 -11.62
N ILE A 106 -1.91 23.08 -11.72
CA ILE A 106 -0.57 22.93 -11.12
C ILE A 106 0.54 23.31 -12.12
N GLN A 107 0.27 23.27 -13.43
CA GLN A 107 1.29 23.49 -14.47
C GLN A 107 1.76 24.94 -14.67
N GLN A 108 1.14 25.94 -14.03
CA GLN A 108 1.59 27.34 -14.15
C GLN A 108 2.77 27.72 -13.23
N ILE A 109 3.27 26.82 -12.38
CA ILE A 109 4.28 27.17 -11.35
C ILE A 109 5.68 26.60 -11.63
N ALA A 110 5.89 25.72 -12.62
CA ALA A 110 7.20 25.08 -12.77
C ALA A 110 7.61 24.87 -14.23
N GLU A 111 8.39 25.81 -14.77
CA GLU A 111 9.40 25.48 -15.78
C GLU A 111 10.66 24.95 -15.06
N PRO A 112 11.17 23.75 -15.39
CA PRO A 112 12.45 23.31 -14.89
C PRO A 112 13.57 23.62 -15.89
N SER A 113 14.62 24.26 -15.37
CA SER A 113 15.92 24.38 -16.02
C SER A 113 16.52 23.00 -16.29
N ARG A 114 17.03 22.82 -17.51
CA ARG A 114 17.70 21.61 -18.00
C ARG A 114 19.03 21.38 -17.29
N LEU A 115 19.32 20.15 -16.86
CA LEU A 115 20.66 19.56 -16.78
C LEU A 115 20.58 18.03 -16.63
N GLY A 116 21.33 17.31 -17.48
CA GLY A 116 21.76 15.91 -17.28
C GLY A 116 20.74 14.81 -17.58
N HIS A 117 20.82 14.21 -18.77
CA HIS A 117 20.05 13.00 -19.11
C HIS A 117 20.62 11.78 -18.38
N ASP A 118 19.83 11.20 -17.46
CA ASP A 118 20.08 9.88 -16.88
C ASP A 118 18.82 9.02 -17.00
N HIS A 119 19.01 7.70 -17.06
CA HIS A 119 17.94 6.72 -17.28
C HIS A 119 16.82 6.81 -16.21
N SER A 120 17.14 7.33 -15.03
CA SER A 120 16.23 7.63 -13.92
C SER A 120 15.12 8.63 -14.28
N THR A 121 15.41 9.65 -15.08
CA THR A 121 14.41 10.67 -15.48
C THR A 121 13.35 10.08 -16.42
N ARG A 122 13.73 9.12 -17.26
CA ARG A 122 12.77 8.38 -18.11
C ARG A 122 11.83 7.54 -17.25
N VAL A 123 12.32 6.83 -16.23
CA VAL A 123 11.49 6.00 -15.35
C VAL A 123 10.57 6.86 -14.49
N ALA A 124 11.06 8.00 -13.97
CA ALA A 124 10.21 8.95 -13.25
C ALA A 124 9.08 9.49 -14.14
N GLY A 125 9.38 9.78 -15.41
CA GLY A 125 8.39 10.16 -16.43
C GLY A 125 7.38 9.04 -16.75
N VAL A 126 7.84 7.78 -16.82
CA VAL A 126 6.98 6.60 -17.00
C VAL A 126 6.05 6.40 -15.80
N ALA A 127 6.55 6.58 -14.57
CA ALA A 127 5.72 6.52 -13.36
C ALA A 127 4.67 7.64 -13.30
N LEU A 128 4.97 8.82 -13.85
CA LEU A 128 3.97 9.89 -14.00
C LEU A 128 2.94 9.59 -15.10
N ALA A 129 3.21 8.67 -16.02
CA ALA A 129 2.34 8.34 -17.15
C ALA A 129 1.46 7.10 -16.91
N MET A 130 1.82 6.22 -15.96
CA MET A 130 1.10 4.97 -15.65
C MET A 130 0.04 5.15 -14.55
N ASP A 131 -1.03 4.36 -14.62
CA ASP A 131 -1.99 4.20 -13.51
C ASP A 131 -1.46 3.26 -12.41
N ASP A 132 -2.14 3.20 -11.27
CA ASP A 132 -1.73 2.43 -10.09
C ASP A 132 -1.65 0.91 -10.34
N ARG A 133 -2.54 0.35 -11.18
CA ARG A 133 -2.54 -1.09 -11.46
C ARG A 133 -1.40 -1.44 -12.42
N ALA A 134 -1.23 -0.67 -13.48
CA ALA A 134 -0.15 -0.82 -14.44
C ALA A 134 1.21 -0.60 -13.78
N PHE A 135 1.33 0.34 -12.85
CA PHE A 135 2.56 0.58 -12.11
C PHE A 135 2.89 -0.53 -11.11
N ASN A 136 1.89 -1.02 -10.36
CA ASN A 136 2.10 -2.18 -9.49
C ASN A 136 2.45 -3.43 -10.30
N HIS A 137 1.75 -3.65 -11.42
CA HIS A 137 2.07 -4.71 -12.37
C HIS A 137 3.50 -4.57 -12.89
N TYR A 138 3.93 -3.35 -13.26
CA TYR A 138 5.29 -3.04 -13.70
C TYR A 138 6.36 -3.30 -12.62
N LEU A 139 6.06 -3.04 -11.34
CA LEU A 139 7.00 -3.29 -10.24
C LEU A 139 7.21 -4.78 -9.94
N PHE A 140 6.20 -5.61 -10.20
CA PHE A 140 6.19 -7.04 -9.88
C PHE A 140 6.25 -7.95 -11.11
N GLN A 141 6.14 -7.41 -12.32
CA GLN A 141 6.45 -8.14 -13.55
C GLN A 141 7.93 -7.97 -13.89
N SER A 142 8.66 -9.06 -13.73
CA SER A 142 10.02 -9.20 -14.24
C SER A 142 10.00 -9.29 -15.77
N ASP A 143 9.97 -8.15 -16.45
CA ASP A 143 10.41 -8.12 -17.84
C ASP A 143 11.93 -8.22 -17.87
N ASN A 144 12.40 -9.28 -18.52
CA ASN A 144 13.79 -9.66 -18.74
C ASN A 144 14.52 -8.69 -19.71
N THR A 145 14.16 -7.41 -19.73
CA THR A 145 14.66 -6.43 -20.69
C THR A 145 15.79 -5.59 -20.09
N THR A 146 17.00 -6.17 -20.21
CA THR A 146 18.27 -5.51 -20.56
C THR A 146 18.33 -3.98 -20.50
N GLU A 147 18.97 -3.43 -19.46
CA GLU A 147 20.36 -2.90 -19.47
C GLU A 147 20.64 -2.09 -18.18
N GLY A 148 21.53 -2.60 -17.32
CA GLY A 148 21.98 -1.88 -16.10
C GLY A 148 22.12 -2.68 -14.80
N SER A 149 22.44 -3.98 -14.87
CA SER A 149 23.26 -4.86 -13.98
C SER A 149 23.24 -4.78 -12.43
N ALA A 150 22.56 -3.84 -11.78
CA ALA A 150 22.61 -3.70 -10.33
C ALA A 150 21.47 -4.50 -9.68
N THR A 151 21.81 -5.66 -9.11
CA THR A 151 20.90 -6.46 -8.26
C THR A 151 20.63 -5.78 -6.91
N THR A 152 21.41 -4.74 -6.59
CA THR A 152 21.31 -4.00 -5.34
C THR A 152 21.10 -2.50 -5.55
N PHE A 153 20.68 -1.80 -4.49
CA PHE A 153 20.61 -0.35 -4.45
C PHE A 153 20.99 0.17 -3.06
N GLN A 154 21.57 1.38 -3.02
CA GLN A 154 21.91 2.07 -1.77
C GLN A 154 20.74 2.98 -1.35
N PRO A 155 20.02 2.70 -0.23
CA PRO A 155 18.85 3.48 0.18
C PRO A 155 19.11 4.97 0.34
N ASP A 156 20.30 5.34 0.81
CA ASP A 156 20.68 6.73 1.11
C ASP A 156 20.77 7.63 -0.12
N ASN A 157 20.71 7.06 -1.32
CA ASN A 157 20.58 7.84 -2.55
C ASN A 157 19.14 8.27 -2.84
N TYR A 158 18.15 7.83 -2.07
CA TYR A 158 16.72 7.98 -2.39
C TYR A 158 15.94 8.56 -1.21
N LEU A 159 14.73 9.04 -1.49
CA LEU A 159 13.77 9.46 -0.46
C LEU A 159 13.52 8.36 0.58
N PHE A 160 13.53 7.09 0.16
CA PHE A 160 13.40 5.96 1.06
C PHE A 160 14.48 5.94 2.16
N GLY A 161 15.76 6.10 1.82
CA GLY A 161 16.84 6.17 2.82
C GLY A 161 16.72 7.40 3.70
N ALA A 162 16.37 8.55 3.12
CA ALA A 162 16.15 9.79 3.86
C ALA A 162 15.06 9.62 4.93
N MET A 163 13.94 8.98 4.59
CA MET A 163 12.84 8.70 5.50
C MET A 163 13.23 7.72 6.62
N MET A 164 14.00 6.67 6.30
CA MET A 164 14.51 5.74 7.32
C MET A 164 15.44 6.45 8.32
N GLN A 165 16.36 7.28 7.83
CA GLN A 165 17.26 8.05 8.68
C GLN A 165 16.50 9.09 9.52
N ALA A 166 15.53 9.81 8.92
CA ALA A 166 14.69 10.76 9.63
C ALA A 166 13.89 10.11 10.77
N ARG A 167 13.31 8.92 10.52
CA ARG A 167 12.64 8.12 11.55
C ARG A 167 13.58 7.76 12.70
N ARG A 168 14.79 7.28 12.40
CA ARG A 168 15.79 6.92 13.42
C ARG A 168 16.22 8.13 14.25
N LEU A 169 16.51 9.24 13.59
CA LEU A 169 16.90 10.49 14.24
C LEU A 169 15.77 11.05 15.11
N SER A 170 14.53 11.00 14.60
CA SER A 170 13.35 11.44 15.32
C SER A 170 13.13 10.65 16.61
N ARG A 171 13.31 9.32 16.58
CA ARG A 171 13.25 8.48 17.78
C ARG A 171 14.37 8.78 18.77
N ALA A 172 15.59 8.92 18.27
CA ALA A 172 16.76 9.15 19.12
C ALA A 172 16.68 10.48 19.88
N GLN A 173 16.13 11.52 19.25
CA GLN A 173 16.02 12.86 19.84
C GLN A 173 14.64 13.14 20.44
N GLY A 174 13.66 12.25 20.25
CA GLY A 174 12.26 12.46 20.60
C GLY A 174 11.56 13.56 19.77
N LYS A 175 12.27 14.21 18.85
CA LYS A 175 11.82 15.39 18.10
C LYS A 175 11.37 15.04 16.68
N PRO A 176 10.47 15.82 16.07
CA PRO A 176 10.19 15.71 14.64
C PRO A 176 11.44 16.06 13.82
N VAL A 177 11.58 15.47 12.64
CA VAL A 177 12.69 15.73 11.73
C VAL A 177 12.15 16.18 10.39
N GLU A 178 12.67 17.29 9.87
CA GLU A 178 12.42 17.77 8.52
C GLU A 178 13.52 17.27 7.58
N ILE A 179 13.10 16.71 6.46
CA ILE A 179 13.97 16.33 5.37
C ILE A 179 13.92 17.44 4.32
N ARG A 180 15.07 18.10 4.10
CA ARG A 180 15.23 19.19 3.14
C ARG A 180 15.99 18.72 1.91
N TRP A 181 15.46 19.03 0.73
CA TRP A 181 16.04 18.78 -0.59
C TRP A 181 15.40 19.75 -1.61
N ASP A 182 15.57 19.49 -2.91
CA ASP A 182 15.13 20.35 -4.02
C ASP A 182 13.60 20.43 -4.27
N LEU A 183 12.76 19.77 -3.47
CA LEU A 183 11.29 19.77 -3.57
C LEU A 183 10.71 20.05 -2.17
N PRO A 184 9.37 20.18 -2.01
CA PRO A 184 8.76 20.44 -0.71
C PRO A 184 9.29 19.51 0.39
N ALA A 185 9.61 20.11 1.53
CA ALA A 185 10.20 19.39 2.65
C ALA A 185 9.22 18.35 3.21
N VAL A 186 9.77 17.19 3.59
CA VAL A 186 9.00 16.12 4.22
C VAL A 186 9.30 16.10 5.70
N LYS A 187 8.25 16.11 6.53
CA LYS A 187 8.40 16.07 7.99
C LYS A 187 8.04 14.69 8.50
N VAL A 188 8.87 14.14 9.38
CA VAL A 188 8.69 12.82 10.00
C VAL A 188 8.63 12.99 11.51
N ASP A 189 7.63 12.41 12.14
CA ASP A 189 7.55 12.31 13.60
C ASP A 189 7.34 10.85 14.01
N ALA A 190 8.39 10.26 14.57
CA ALA A 190 8.35 8.88 15.00
C ALA A 190 7.55 8.68 16.29
N SER A 191 7.38 9.71 17.13
CA SER A 191 6.61 9.63 18.37
C SER A 191 5.12 9.51 18.09
N SER A 192 4.61 10.34 17.16
CA SER A 192 3.22 10.27 16.69
C SER A 192 3.00 9.30 15.52
N ARG A 193 4.07 8.67 15.02
CA ARG A 193 4.07 7.73 13.89
C ARG A 193 3.39 8.33 12.64
N CYS A 194 3.67 9.60 12.37
CA CYS A 194 3.11 10.29 11.21
C CYS A 194 4.21 10.93 10.34
N ALA A 195 3.86 11.23 9.10
CA ALA A 195 4.66 12.00 8.19
C ALA A 195 3.80 12.98 7.40
N CYS A 196 4.37 14.12 7.04
CA CYS A 196 3.73 15.13 6.20
C CYS A 196 4.61 15.34 4.97
N THR A 197 4.12 14.92 3.80
CA THR A 197 4.87 15.05 2.54
C THR A 197 4.50 16.29 1.74
N GLY A 198 3.24 16.74 1.84
CA GLY A 198 2.70 17.77 0.95
C GLY A 198 2.59 17.32 -0.52
N MET A 199 2.77 16.03 -0.79
CA MET A 199 2.85 15.46 -2.15
C MET A 199 1.80 14.36 -2.33
N THR A 200 1.30 14.23 -3.56
CA THR A 200 0.44 13.10 -3.93
C THR A 200 1.26 11.82 -4.12
N ASP A 201 0.60 10.67 -4.05
CA ASP A 201 1.23 9.37 -4.32
C ASP A 201 1.94 9.31 -5.67
N LYS A 202 1.37 9.96 -6.69
CA LYS A 202 1.96 10.04 -8.02
C LYS A 202 3.31 10.73 -8.00
N VAL A 203 3.41 11.86 -7.30
CA VAL A 203 4.67 12.60 -7.13
C VAL A 203 5.65 11.79 -6.28
N LEU A 204 5.19 11.20 -5.18
CA LEU A 204 6.02 10.35 -4.31
C LEU A 204 6.61 9.14 -5.04
N ARG A 205 5.83 8.50 -5.93
CA ARG A 205 6.31 7.40 -6.78
C ARG A 205 7.44 7.83 -7.69
N SER A 206 7.29 8.96 -8.38
CA SER A 206 8.33 9.47 -9.26
C SER A 206 9.60 9.87 -8.50
N ILE A 207 9.46 10.46 -7.31
CA ILE A 207 10.58 10.81 -6.45
C ILE A 207 11.26 9.55 -5.89
N ALA A 208 10.52 8.50 -5.53
CA ALA A 208 11.08 7.24 -5.05
C ALA A 208 12.06 6.59 -6.04
N LEU A 209 11.89 6.90 -7.33
CA LEU A 209 12.73 6.40 -8.43
C LEU A 209 13.92 7.31 -8.76
N THR A 210 13.99 8.48 -8.14
CA THR A 210 14.97 9.52 -8.42
C THR A 210 16.03 9.57 -7.33
N ARG A 211 17.29 9.73 -7.73
CA ARG A 211 18.37 9.95 -6.75
C ARG A 211 18.28 11.37 -6.21
N ILE A 212 18.33 11.52 -4.90
CA ILE A 212 18.25 12.83 -4.23
C ILE A 212 19.43 13.02 -3.29
N ARG A 213 19.78 14.28 -3.05
CA ARG A 213 20.58 14.69 -1.89
C ARG A 213 19.65 15.31 -0.88
N PHE A 214 19.88 15.05 0.40
CA PHE A 214 19.02 15.57 1.45
C PHE A 214 19.82 15.92 2.69
N HIS A 215 19.22 16.77 3.53
CA HIS A 215 19.72 17.07 4.86
C HIS A 215 18.58 16.89 5.87
N LEU A 216 18.93 16.39 7.06
CA LEU A 216 18.00 16.18 8.15
C LEU A 216 18.11 17.31 9.15
N VAL A 217 16.98 17.94 9.47
CA VAL A 217 16.90 19.05 10.42
C VAL A 217 15.92 18.69 11.51
N PRO A 218 16.39 18.40 12.74
CA PRO A 218 15.51 18.26 13.89
C PRO A 218 14.72 19.56 14.13
N LEU A 219 13.44 19.41 14.43
CA LEU A 219 12.54 20.52 14.73
C LEU A 219 12.20 20.53 16.22
N ASP A 220 11.89 21.70 16.77
CA ASP A 220 11.37 21.77 18.13
C ASP A 220 9.92 21.26 18.20
N HIS A 221 9.51 20.83 19.39
CA HIS A 221 8.14 20.36 19.61
C HIS A 221 7.15 21.51 19.33
N GLY A 222 6.12 21.24 18.53
CA GLY A 222 5.13 22.25 18.12
C GLY A 222 5.38 22.90 16.75
N THR A 223 6.55 22.71 16.13
CA THR A 223 6.86 23.23 14.78
C THR A 223 6.35 22.32 13.65
N ILE A 224 5.72 21.18 13.97
CA ILE A 224 4.84 20.49 13.02
C ILE A 224 3.53 21.28 12.95
N THR A 225 3.58 22.47 12.37
CA THR A 225 2.41 23.01 11.70
C THR A 225 2.11 22.04 10.57
N ARG A 226 1.10 21.19 10.77
CA ARG A 226 0.43 20.48 9.68
C ARG A 226 0.09 21.58 8.68
N PRO A 227 0.63 21.56 7.46
CA PRO A 227 0.27 22.58 6.48
C PRO A 227 -1.25 22.59 6.41
N THR A 228 -1.88 23.76 6.53
CA THR A 228 -3.32 23.91 6.34
C THR A 228 -3.67 23.30 4.97
N GLY A 229 -4.42 22.19 4.97
CA GLY A 229 -4.79 21.45 3.76
C GLY A 229 -3.89 20.27 3.36
N SER A 230 -2.76 20.01 4.04
CA SER A 230 -1.96 18.79 3.81
C SER A 230 -2.23 17.76 4.91
N ALA A 231 -2.82 16.63 4.52
CA ALA A 231 -3.13 15.55 5.45
C ALA A 231 -1.84 14.88 5.93
N ALA A 232 -1.61 14.87 7.25
CA ALA A 232 -0.61 14.00 7.84
C ALA A 232 -1.00 12.54 7.57
N GLU A 233 -0.06 11.74 7.10
CA GLU A 233 -0.26 10.32 6.80
C GLU A 233 0.42 9.46 7.87
N ALA A 234 -0.04 8.22 8.01
CA ALA A 234 0.63 7.23 8.84
C ALA A 234 2.03 6.90 8.27
N LEU A 235 3.02 6.89 9.15
CA LEU A 235 4.42 6.71 8.77
C LEU A 235 4.70 5.33 8.14
N ASP A 236 4.10 4.27 8.67
CA ASP A 236 4.38 2.90 8.20
C ASP A 236 3.84 2.62 6.79
N PRO A 237 2.57 2.93 6.44
CA PRO A 237 2.10 2.79 5.06
C PRO A 237 2.90 3.61 4.05
N LEU A 238 3.33 4.82 4.41
CA LEU A 238 4.20 5.63 3.57
C LEU A 238 5.57 4.99 3.36
N LEU A 239 6.24 4.56 4.44
CA LEU A 239 7.55 3.88 4.35
C LEU A 239 7.45 2.59 3.52
N TRP A 240 6.39 1.81 3.72
CA TRP A 240 6.15 0.57 2.98
C TRP A 240 6.00 0.82 1.48
N ARG A 241 5.21 1.82 1.08
CA ARG A 241 5.05 2.21 -0.33
C ARG A 241 6.35 2.71 -0.94
N LEU A 242 7.06 3.61 -0.25
CA LEU A 242 8.36 4.12 -0.70
C LEU A 242 9.39 3.00 -0.86
N ALA A 243 9.42 2.04 0.07
CA ALA A 243 10.31 0.88 0.01
C ALA A 243 10.06 0.05 -1.26
N ILE A 244 8.78 -0.24 -1.55
CA ILE A 244 8.36 -0.99 -2.73
C ILE A 244 8.74 -0.26 -4.02
N TRP A 245 8.38 1.03 -4.11
CA TRP A 245 8.63 1.84 -5.30
C TRP A 245 10.14 2.04 -5.56
N THR A 246 10.94 2.18 -4.51
CA THR A 246 12.40 2.40 -4.63
C THR A 246 13.15 1.11 -4.97
N SER A 247 12.74 -0.02 -4.38
CA SER A 247 13.41 -1.32 -4.56
C SER A 247 13.43 -1.75 -6.02
N ARG A 248 12.29 -1.76 -6.71
CA ARG A 248 12.16 -2.23 -8.10
C ARG A 248 12.81 -3.61 -8.33
N GLY A 249 12.64 -4.54 -7.40
CA GLY A 249 13.28 -5.86 -7.50
C GLY A 249 14.73 -5.93 -7.05
N ARG A 250 15.34 -4.79 -6.70
CA ARG A 250 16.72 -4.72 -6.20
C ARG A 250 16.75 -4.88 -4.70
N LEU A 251 17.76 -5.57 -4.21
CA LEU A 251 18.01 -5.77 -2.79
C LEU A 251 18.77 -4.57 -2.20
N ILE A 252 18.61 -4.29 -0.91
CA ILE A 252 19.42 -3.25 -0.25
C ILE A 252 20.88 -3.69 -0.27
N GLU A 253 21.78 -2.80 -0.70
CA GLU A 253 23.22 -3.03 -0.73
C GLU A 253 23.74 -3.46 0.66
N GLY A 254 24.59 -4.49 0.69
CA GLY A 254 25.10 -5.09 1.93
C GLY A 254 24.16 -6.13 2.58
N THR A 255 22.95 -6.35 2.05
CA THR A 255 22.09 -7.46 2.50
C THR A 255 22.56 -8.78 1.87
N SER A 256 22.74 -9.81 2.68
CA SER A 256 23.07 -11.15 2.17
C SER A 256 21.82 -11.94 1.79
N GLY A 257 21.82 -12.56 0.60
CA GLY A 257 20.71 -13.40 0.11
C GLY A 257 20.66 -14.80 0.73
N ASP A 258 21.78 -15.26 1.30
CA ASP A 258 21.98 -16.60 1.86
C ASP A 258 21.63 -16.71 3.34
N THR A 259 21.47 -15.56 4.02
CA THR A 259 21.31 -15.53 5.46
C THR A 259 19.83 -15.67 5.81
N PRO A 260 19.47 -16.54 6.78
CA PRO A 260 18.07 -16.70 7.18
C PRO A 260 17.43 -15.38 7.63
N VAL A 261 16.26 -15.10 7.06
CA VAL A 261 15.46 -13.93 7.42
C VAL A 261 14.46 -14.34 8.50
N ARG A 262 14.38 -13.53 9.57
CA ARG A 262 13.43 -13.73 10.67
C ARG A 262 12.58 -12.49 10.88
N LEU A 263 11.26 -12.64 10.80
CA LEU A 263 10.31 -11.58 11.14
C LEU A 263 9.96 -11.61 12.63
N ARG A 264 9.91 -10.43 13.25
CA ARG A 264 9.47 -10.22 14.65
C ARG A 264 8.00 -10.58 14.85
N HIS A 265 7.16 -10.18 13.90
CA HIS A 265 5.73 -10.44 13.86
C HIS A 265 5.21 -10.25 12.44
N TRP A 266 3.94 -10.59 12.22
CA TRP A 266 3.27 -10.38 10.94
C TRP A 266 3.20 -8.88 10.60
N PRO A 267 3.58 -8.45 9.39
CA PRO A 267 3.19 -7.14 8.89
C PRO A 267 1.66 -6.94 8.94
N ASN A 268 1.19 -5.72 9.18
CA ASN A 268 -0.25 -5.42 9.15
C ASN A 268 -0.77 -5.29 7.71
N LEU A 269 -0.81 -6.41 6.98
CA LEU A 269 -1.07 -6.45 5.54
C LEU A 269 -2.40 -5.82 5.11
N THR A 270 -3.39 -5.69 6.02
CA THR A 270 -4.67 -5.03 5.72
C THR A 270 -4.59 -3.50 5.68
N ARG A 271 -3.48 -2.91 6.14
CA ARG A 271 -3.23 -1.46 6.16
C ARG A 271 -2.06 -1.03 5.29
N LEU A 272 -1.47 -1.96 4.54
CA LEU A 272 -0.28 -1.75 3.73
C LEU A 272 -0.63 -1.94 2.25
N LEU A 273 0.19 -1.36 1.37
CA LEU A 273 0.08 -1.62 -0.08
C LEU A 273 0.16 -3.13 -0.31
N ALA A 274 -0.84 -3.66 -1.02
CA ALA A 274 -0.91 -5.07 -1.35
C ALA A 274 0.35 -5.49 -2.11
N THR A 275 1.03 -6.50 -1.58
CA THR A 275 2.26 -7.04 -2.14
C THR A 275 1.99 -8.48 -2.59
N PRO A 276 2.29 -8.83 -3.85
CA PRO A 276 2.15 -10.20 -4.32
C PRO A 276 2.87 -11.18 -3.40
N HIS A 277 2.28 -12.35 -3.21
CA HIS A 277 2.85 -13.46 -2.45
C HIS A 277 3.18 -13.20 -0.97
N ALA A 278 2.86 -12.03 -0.41
CA ALA A 278 3.15 -11.72 1.00
C ALA A 278 2.61 -12.79 1.97
N MET A 279 1.41 -13.31 1.71
CA MET A 279 0.79 -14.38 2.51
C MET A 279 1.56 -15.72 2.47
N GLN A 280 2.36 -15.94 1.43
CA GLN A 280 3.19 -17.15 1.29
C GLN A 280 4.59 -16.94 1.91
N ILE A 281 5.14 -15.73 1.79
CA ILE A 281 6.48 -15.38 2.28
C ILE A 281 6.50 -15.25 3.82
N VAL A 282 5.51 -14.57 4.40
CA VAL A 282 5.50 -14.25 5.84
C VAL A 282 5.64 -15.48 6.74
N PRO A 283 4.89 -16.59 6.54
CA PRO A 283 5.02 -17.76 7.40
C PRO A 283 6.43 -18.37 7.41
N LEU A 284 7.12 -18.37 6.26
CA LEU A 284 8.48 -18.89 6.16
C LEU A 284 9.46 -18.04 6.98
N TRP A 285 9.33 -16.71 6.92
CA TRP A 285 10.22 -15.80 7.64
C TRP A 285 9.84 -15.63 9.12
N LEU A 286 8.58 -15.82 9.52
CA LEU A 286 8.23 -15.92 10.95
C LEU A 286 8.92 -17.10 11.63
N SER A 287 9.14 -18.18 10.87
CA SER A 287 9.87 -19.34 11.39
C SER A 287 11.38 -19.10 11.53
N GLY A 288 11.94 -18.13 10.79
CA GLY A 288 13.37 -17.77 10.82
C GLY A 288 14.30 -18.78 10.15
N GLN A 289 13.77 -19.66 9.30
CA GLN A 289 14.50 -20.82 8.76
C GLN A 289 14.87 -20.71 7.28
N CYS A 290 14.44 -19.65 6.59
CA CYS A 290 14.68 -19.51 5.16
C CYS A 290 15.40 -18.20 4.87
N SER A 291 16.43 -18.26 4.02
CA SER A 291 17.03 -17.07 3.43
C SER A 291 16.15 -16.48 2.32
N ILE A 292 16.53 -15.31 1.80
CA ILE A 292 15.90 -14.68 0.63
C ILE A 292 15.94 -15.66 -0.56
N ASP A 293 17.13 -16.18 -0.86
CA ASP A 293 17.35 -17.07 -2.01
C ASP A 293 16.61 -18.42 -1.86
N GLU A 294 16.60 -18.98 -0.65
CA GLU A 294 15.85 -20.20 -0.36
C GLU A 294 14.34 -19.99 -0.47
N THR A 295 13.85 -18.82 -0.06
CA THR A 295 12.44 -18.45 -0.16
C THR A 295 12.01 -18.38 -1.61
N ALA A 296 12.80 -17.70 -2.45
CA ALA A 296 12.55 -17.61 -3.90
C ALA A 296 12.48 -19.01 -4.54
N ARG A 297 13.44 -19.90 -4.22
CA ARG A 297 13.45 -21.28 -4.72
C ARG A 297 12.26 -22.12 -4.22
N LYS A 298 11.97 -22.09 -2.91
CA LYS A 298 10.92 -22.93 -2.30
C LYS A 298 9.52 -22.57 -2.78
N LEU A 299 9.25 -21.26 -2.93
CA LEU A 299 7.94 -20.77 -3.35
C LEU A 299 7.80 -20.61 -4.87
N MET A 300 8.90 -20.80 -5.62
CA MET A 300 8.96 -20.54 -7.06
C MET A 300 8.50 -19.12 -7.42
N ILE A 301 8.88 -18.15 -6.57
CA ILE A 301 8.61 -16.71 -6.76
C ILE A 301 9.88 -16.05 -7.27
N SER A 302 9.76 -15.00 -8.09
CA SER A 302 10.91 -14.26 -8.58
C SER A 302 11.73 -13.67 -7.43
N ALA A 303 13.06 -13.71 -7.53
CA ALA A 303 13.93 -13.09 -6.52
C ALA A 303 13.62 -11.58 -6.36
N SER A 304 13.22 -10.92 -7.45
CA SER A 304 12.75 -9.54 -7.48
C SER A 304 11.61 -9.29 -6.49
N ASP A 305 10.56 -10.11 -6.51
CA ASP A 305 9.41 -9.94 -5.62
C ASP A 305 9.79 -10.18 -4.15
N ILE A 306 10.68 -11.15 -3.91
CA ILE A 306 11.21 -11.42 -2.57
C ILE A 306 12.06 -10.23 -2.08
N HIS A 307 12.89 -9.61 -2.93
CA HIS A 307 13.69 -8.43 -2.59
C HIS A 307 12.82 -7.22 -2.26
N VAL A 308 11.76 -6.99 -3.03
CA VAL A 308 10.80 -5.91 -2.79
C VAL A 308 10.13 -6.11 -1.43
N PHE A 309 9.65 -7.32 -1.16
CA PHE A 309 9.03 -7.65 0.12
C PHE A 309 10.02 -7.54 1.29
N HIS A 310 11.26 -8.04 1.13
CA HIS A 310 12.33 -7.90 2.11
C HIS A 310 12.61 -6.43 2.45
N THR A 311 12.70 -5.58 1.41
CA THR A 311 12.95 -4.14 1.56
C THR A 311 11.81 -3.45 2.30
N ALA A 312 10.56 -3.82 2.01
CA ALA A 312 9.38 -3.30 2.71
C ALA A 312 9.34 -3.74 4.19
N CYS A 313 9.68 -5.00 4.49
CA CYS A 313 9.83 -5.47 5.87
C CYS A 313 10.97 -4.75 6.62
N THR A 314 12.08 -4.49 5.92
CA THR A 314 13.22 -3.73 6.46
C THR A 314 12.82 -2.30 6.80
N ALA A 315 12.04 -1.64 5.94
CA ALA A 315 11.54 -0.28 6.14
C ALA A 315 10.74 -0.11 7.43
N LEU A 316 10.02 -1.18 7.81
CA LEU A 316 9.22 -1.21 9.03
C LEU A 316 10.00 -1.74 10.25
N GLU A 317 11.27 -2.14 10.08
CA GLU A 317 12.12 -2.78 11.09
C GLU A 317 11.52 -4.09 11.63
N LEU A 318 10.81 -4.83 10.76
CA LEU A 318 10.19 -6.10 11.11
C LEU A 318 11.18 -7.27 11.12
N ILE A 319 12.37 -7.09 10.55
CA ILE A 319 13.40 -8.12 10.48
C ILE A 319 14.30 -8.02 11.72
N ASP A 320 14.54 -9.15 12.38
CA ASP A 320 15.48 -9.23 13.51
C ASP A 320 16.90 -8.86 13.07
N SER A 321 17.57 -8.03 13.87
CA SER A 321 18.98 -7.70 13.61
C SER A 321 19.87 -8.91 13.92
N GLN A 322 20.95 -9.10 13.16
CA GLN A 322 21.88 -10.23 13.33
C GLN A 322 22.41 -10.37 14.78
N ASP A 323 22.52 -9.27 15.52
CA ASP A 323 22.90 -9.28 16.95
C ASP A 323 21.84 -9.93 17.86
N GLU A 324 20.55 -9.75 17.58
CA GLU A 324 19.46 -10.42 18.33
C GLU A 324 19.36 -11.90 17.98
N GLN A 325 19.72 -12.27 16.75
CA GLN A 325 19.78 -13.67 16.31
C GLN A 325 20.89 -14.47 17.02
N ARG A 326 21.98 -13.79 17.44
CA ARG A 326 23.02 -14.38 18.30
C ARG A 326 22.58 -14.57 19.74
N ILE A 327 21.80 -13.64 20.29
CA ILE A 327 21.29 -13.73 21.68
C ILE A 327 20.25 -14.86 21.82
N LEU A 328 19.46 -15.12 20.78
CA LEU A 328 18.43 -16.17 20.77
C LEU A 328 18.93 -17.57 20.41
N LYS A 329 20.20 -17.72 20.01
CA LYS A 329 20.87 -19.03 19.98
C LYS A 329 21.62 -19.20 21.30
N PRO A 330 21.13 -20.01 22.26
CA PRO A 330 22.01 -20.52 23.30
C PRO A 330 23.12 -21.31 22.59
N SER A 331 24.37 -20.90 22.75
CA SER A 331 25.52 -21.78 22.53
C SER A 331 25.33 -22.99 23.42
N ALA A 332 24.88 -24.11 22.84
CA ALA A 332 24.46 -25.26 23.60
C ALA A 332 25.60 -25.80 24.47
N PRO A 333 25.43 -25.91 25.79
CA PRO A 333 26.11 -26.91 26.58
C PRO A 333 25.15 -28.10 26.72
N ARG A 334 25.56 -29.29 26.29
CA ARG A 334 25.08 -30.52 26.94
C ARG A 334 25.73 -30.55 28.34
N PRO A 335 25.01 -30.91 29.42
CA PRO A 335 24.47 -32.27 29.57
C PRO A 335 23.14 -32.44 30.35
N ASP A 336 22.60 -33.65 30.21
CA ASP A 336 21.84 -34.53 31.12
C ASP A 336 20.50 -34.17 31.81
N LEU A 337 19.52 -35.02 31.46
CA LEU A 337 18.41 -35.61 32.22
C LEU A 337 18.06 -35.05 33.61
N ALA A 338 16.85 -34.46 33.71
CA ALA A 338 15.75 -34.83 34.62
C ALA A 338 14.94 -33.59 35.06
N GLY A 339 13.60 -33.67 34.97
CA GLY A 339 12.71 -32.81 35.76
C GLY A 339 11.70 -31.95 34.98
N GLY A 340 10.50 -32.52 34.78
CA GLY A 340 9.17 -31.88 34.71
C GLY A 340 9.01 -30.46 34.13
N GLN A 341 8.54 -30.37 32.88
CA GLN A 341 8.04 -29.12 32.29
C GLN A 341 6.54 -28.91 32.64
N PRO A 342 6.09 -27.72 33.07
CA PRO A 342 4.68 -27.47 33.34
C PRO A 342 3.89 -27.30 32.03
N ASP A 343 2.74 -27.97 31.99
CA ASP A 343 1.90 -28.21 30.83
C ASP A 343 1.15 -26.93 30.36
N ARG A 344 1.69 -26.23 29.35
CA ARG A 344 1.08 -25.07 28.69
C ARG A 344 -0.33 -25.34 28.13
N ARG A 345 -0.71 -26.61 27.94
CA ARG A 345 -2.04 -26.99 27.46
C ARG A 345 -3.14 -26.75 28.50
N LYS A 346 -2.80 -26.72 29.80
CA LYS A 346 -3.77 -26.46 30.89
C LYS A 346 -4.09 -24.97 31.09
N LEU A 347 -3.24 -24.06 30.59
CA LEU A 347 -3.48 -22.62 30.67
C LEU A 347 -4.47 -22.16 29.60
N LEU A 348 -4.32 -22.64 28.36
CA LEU A 348 -5.23 -22.33 27.25
C LEU A 348 -6.63 -22.92 27.45
N SER A 349 -6.73 -24.11 28.06
CA SER A 349 -8.03 -24.72 28.37
C SER A 349 -8.82 -23.94 29.42
N ARG A 350 -8.14 -23.28 30.38
CA ARG A 350 -8.78 -22.43 31.41
C ARG A 350 -9.30 -21.11 30.86
N ILE A 351 -8.61 -20.52 29.87
CA ILE A 351 -9.03 -19.27 29.24
C ILE A 351 -10.24 -19.51 28.32
N LEU A 352 -10.21 -20.57 27.52
CA LEU A 352 -11.34 -20.92 26.64
C LEU A 352 -12.61 -21.26 27.44
N LYS A 353 -12.49 -22.02 28.54
CA LYS A 353 -13.65 -22.36 29.38
C LYS A 353 -14.34 -21.12 29.97
N ARG A 354 -13.58 -20.06 30.28
CA ARG A 354 -14.12 -18.82 30.86
C ARG A 354 -14.88 -17.96 29.83
N ILE A 355 -14.47 -17.99 28.56
CA ILE A 355 -15.13 -17.25 27.47
C ILE A 355 -16.46 -17.93 27.07
N PHE A 356 -16.53 -19.26 27.11
CA PHE A 356 -17.76 -19.99 26.80
C PHE A 356 -18.77 -20.00 27.96
N SER A 357 -18.31 -19.95 29.22
CA SER A 357 -19.22 -19.86 30.38
C SER A 357 -19.83 -18.47 30.59
N SER A 358 -19.25 -17.40 30.03
CA SER A 358 -19.79 -16.04 30.18
C SER A 358 -20.82 -15.65 29.11
N ARG A 359 -21.18 -16.55 28.18
CA ARG A 359 -22.15 -16.29 27.11
C ARG A 359 -23.49 -17.01 27.27
N SER A 360 -23.73 -17.67 28.42
CA SER A 360 -24.97 -18.42 28.69
C SER A 360 -25.78 -17.89 29.88
N ALA A 361 -25.56 -16.64 30.32
CA ALA A 361 -26.23 -16.07 31.49
C ALA A 361 -26.85 -14.68 31.24
N ASN A 362 -27.25 -14.37 30.01
CA ASN A 362 -27.95 -13.12 29.72
C ASN A 362 -28.98 -13.27 28.58
N GLU A 363 -29.86 -14.25 28.72
CA GLU A 363 -31.19 -14.26 28.11
C GLU A 363 -32.16 -14.74 29.21
N TYR A 364 -33.27 -14.03 29.37
CA TYR A 364 -34.23 -14.05 30.49
C TYR A 364 -33.84 -13.22 31.73
N SER A 365 -34.04 -11.91 31.62
CA SER A 365 -35.03 -11.22 32.47
C SER A 365 -35.47 -9.90 31.86
#